data_AF-A0A525VSV6-F1
#
_entry.id   AF-A0A525VSV6-F1
#
_cell.length_a   1.000
_cell.length_b   1.000
_cell.length_c   1.000
_cell.angle_alpha   90.00
_cell.angle_beta   90.00
_cell.angle_gamma   90.00
#
_symmetry.space_group_name_H-M   'P 1'
#
loop_
_entity.id
_entity.type
_entity.pdbx_description
1 polymer ?
#
loop_
_entity_poly.entity_id
_entity_poly.type
_entity_poly.pdbx_seq_one_letter_code
_entity_poly.pdbx_strand_id
1 'polypeptide(L)'
;MEYKGRSFLSGTGTFEERMAQLFPSTGRALFFNFAAMSLGFGTLMTSVVPPLVRFGGLVTVAMAVSFLASIMVMPAMAKLFRPRFLGFPSLPEEITQETPLEPAYSISTVEERR
;
A
#
# COMPACT_ATOMS: atom_id res chain seq x y z
N MET A 1 -0.15 7.42 -37.30
CA MET A 1 -0.21 8.20 -36.04
C MET A 1 -0.43 7.20 -34.91
N GLU A 2 0.67 6.80 -34.31
CA GLU A 2 0.79 5.69 -33.38
C GLU A 2 0.17 6.07 -32.03
N TYR A 3 -0.98 5.49 -31.71
CA TYR A 3 -1.62 5.64 -30.40
C TYR A 3 -0.77 4.91 -29.35
N LYS A 4 0.24 5.61 -28.81
CA LYS A 4 1.02 5.25 -27.62
C LYS A 4 0.15 5.38 -26.37
N GLY A 5 -0.89 4.55 -26.29
CA GLY A 5 -1.91 4.53 -25.23
C GLY A 5 -1.82 3.29 -24.33
N ARG A 6 -0.61 2.82 -23.97
CA ARG A 6 -0.41 1.58 -23.21
C ARG A 6 0.43 1.71 -21.93
N SER A 7 0.29 2.80 -21.17
CA SER A 7 0.89 2.87 -19.81
C SER A 7 -0.13 3.13 -18.69
N PHE A 8 -1.43 3.15 -18.97
CA PHE A 8 -2.41 3.71 -18.03
C PHE A 8 -3.44 2.76 -17.43
N LEU A 9 -3.40 1.45 -17.66
CA LEU A 9 -4.40 0.54 -17.07
C LEU A 9 -3.80 -0.79 -16.64
N SER A 10 -3.13 -0.79 -15.49
CA SER A 10 -2.92 -2.00 -14.68
C SER A 10 -2.78 -1.62 -13.20
N GLY A 11 -3.73 -0.83 -12.70
CA GLY A 11 -3.89 -0.53 -11.27
C GLY A 11 -4.83 -1.49 -10.55
N THR A 12 -5.20 -2.62 -11.18
CA THR A 12 -6.15 -3.64 -10.69
C THR A 12 -5.43 -4.82 -10.04
N GLY A 13 -4.35 -4.54 -9.29
CA GLY A 13 -3.78 -5.52 -8.37
C GLY A 13 -4.59 -5.49 -7.07
N THR A 14 -5.01 -6.66 -6.60
CA THR A 14 -5.67 -6.82 -5.30
C THR A 14 -4.81 -6.15 -4.22
N PHE A 15 -5.40 -5.64 -3.13
CA PHE A 15 -4.66 -4.97 -2.03
C PHE A 15 -3.38 -5.72 -1.63
N GLU A 16 -3.47 -7.05 -1.58
CA GLU A 16 -2.38 -8.01 -1.36
C GLU A 16 -1.22 -7.85 -2.37
N GLU A 17 -1.49 -7.77 -3.67
CA GLU A 17 -0.45 -7.64 -4.71
C GLU A 17 0.29 -6.31 -4.63
N ARG A 18 -0.44 -5.22 -4.34
CA ARG A 18 0.19 -3.89 -4.16
C ARG A 18 1.06 -3.88 -2.90
N MET A 19 0.59 -4.54 -1.84
CA MET A 19 1.37 -4.70 -0.61
C MET A 19 2.63 -5.54 -0.85
N ALA A 20 2.50 -6.66 -1.56
CA ALA A 20 3.60 -7.56 -1.89
C ALA A 20 4.68 -6.91 -2.76
N GLN A 21 4.35 -5.91 -3.58
CA GLN A 21 5.31 -5.17 -4.39
C GLN A 21 5.99 -4.01 -3.63
N LEU A 22 5.28 -3.35 -2.71
CA LEU A 22 5.80 -2.20 -1.95
C LEU A 22 6.66 -2.60 -0.75
N PHE A 23 6.34 -3.72 -0.09
CA PHE A 23 7.08 -4.19 1.08
C PHE A 23 8.56 -4.51 0.81
N PRO A 24 8.93 -5.24 -0.25
CA PRO A 24 10.33 -5.59 -0.52
C PRO A 24 11.19 -4.37 -0.86
N SER A 25 10.65 -3.43 -1.62
CA SER A 25 11.38 -2.22 -2.03
C SER A 25 11.58 -1.25 -0.86
N THR A 26 10.50 -0.98 -0.10
CA THR A 26 10.53 -0.07 1.04
C THR A 26 11.32 -0.66 2.22
N GLY A 27 11.14 -1.96 2.49
CA GLY A 27 11.82 -2.65 3.59
C GLY A 27 13.34 -2.69 3.43
N ARG A 28 13.84 -2.93 2.21
CA ARG A 28 15.30 -2.90 1.93
C ARG A 28 15.87 -1.49 2.10
N ALA A 29 15.18 -0.46 1.60
CA ALA A 29 15.59 0.93 1.78
C ALA A 29 15.65 1.31 3.28
N LEU A 30 14.64 0.93 4.06
CA LEU A 30 14.58 1.17 5.50
C LEU A 30 15.71 0.44 6.24
N PHE A 31 16.00 -0.81 5.86
CA PHE A 31 17.09 -1.60 6.47
C PHE A 31 18.46 -0.93 6.27
N PHE A 32 18.77 -0.45 5.06
CA PHE A 32 20.03 0.25 4.82
C PHE A 32 20.13 1.58 5.58
N ASN A 33 19.02 2.33 5.69
CA ASN A 33 18.97 3.55 6.47
C ASN A 33 19.24 3.27 7.97
N PHE A 34 18.57 2.27 8.52
CA PHE A 34 18.80 1.80 9.89
C PHE A 34 20.25 1.35 10.10
N ALA A 35 20.79 0.54 9.19
CA ALA A 35 22.16 0.02 9.29
C ALA A 35 23.19 1.16 9.29
N ALA A 36 23.04 2.16 8.41
CA ALA A 36 23.93 3.31 8.36
C ALA A 36 23.93 4.11 9.68
N MET A 37 22.74 4.40 10.24
CA MET A 37 22.61 5.09 11.52
C MET A 37 23.16 4.25 12.68
N SER A 38 22.81 2.95 12.73
CA SER A 38 23.25 2.03 13.78
C SER A 38 24.77 1.88 13.79
N LEU A 39 25.40 1.81 12.62
CA LEU A 39 26.86 1.78 12.51
C LEU A 39 27.48 3.12 12.91
N GLY A 40 26.92 4.25 12.45
CA GLY A 40 27.38 5.59 12.81
C GLY A 40 27.42 5.82 14.32
N PHE A 41 26.30 5.59 15.00
CA PHE A 41 26.22 5.71 16.46
C PHE A 41 26.92 4.56 17.20
N GLY A 42 26.95 3.36 16.61
CA GLY A 42 27.66 2.21 17.16
C GLY A 42 29.17 2.45 17.25
N THR A 43 29.75 3.26 16.36
CA THR A 43 31.17 3.63 16.45
C THR A 43 31.51 4.37 17.75
N LEU A 44 30.57 5.09 18.38
CA LEU A 44 30.82 5.80 19.64
C LEU A 44 31.13 4.84 20.78
N MET A 45 30.77 3.56 20.66
CA MET A 45 31.09 2.53 21.64
C MET A 45 32.61 2.23 21.70
N THR A 46 33.38 2.59 20.67
CA THR A 46 34.85 2.48 20.67
C THR A 46 35.54 3.66 21.37
N SER A 47 34.78 4.65 21.84
CA SER A 47 35.31 5.84 22.49
C SER A 47 35.97 5.52 23.84
N VAL A 48 37.06 6.23 24.14
CA VAL A 48 37.75 6.20 25.45
C VAL A 48 36.99 6.97 26.53
N VAL A 49 35.97 7.74 26.15
CA VAL A 49 35.17 8.58 27.05
C VAL A 49 33.94 7.80 27.51
N PRO A 50 33.85 7.35 28.79
CA PRO A 50 32.76 6.47 29.24
C PRO A 50 31.34 7.01 29.00
N PRO A 51 31.06 8.32 29.09
CA PRO A 51 29.78 8.89 28.69
C PRO A 51 29.38 8.61 27.23
N LEU A 52 30.33 8.65 26.29
CA LEU A 52 30.05 8.43 24.85
C LEU A 52 29.66 6.98 24.56
N VAL A 53 30.28 6.03 25.24
CA VAL A 53 29.98 4.59 25.08
C VAL A 53 28.55 4.28 25.55
N ARG A 54 28.15 4.83 26.71
CA ARG A 54 26.79 4.66 27.24
C ARG A 54 25.75 5.31 26.34
N PHE A 55 26.04 6.51 25.86
CA PHE A 55 25.17 7.20 24.91
C PHE A 55 25.02 6.43 23.59
N GLY A 56 26.13 6.03 22.97
CA GLY A 56 26.13 5.27 21.72
C GLY A 56 25.35 3.96 21.84
N GLY A 57 25.57 3.20 22.92
CA GLY A 57 24.84 1.96 23.18
C GLY A 57 23.32 2.17 23.30
N LEU A 58 22.88 3.19 24.05
CA LEU A 58 21.45 3.52 24.18
C LEU A 58 20.83 3.90 22.84
N VAL A 59 21.53 4.70 22.03
CA VAL A 59 21.04 5.13 20.71
C VAL A 59 20.95 3.93 19.76
N THR A 60 21.97 3.08 19.69
CA THR A 60 21.95 1.88 18.83
C THR A 60 20.79 0.95 19.19
N VAL A 61 20.54 0.71 20.49
CA VAL A 61 19.39 -0.10 20.94
C VAL A 61 18.06 0.58 20.57
N ALA A 62 17.92 1.88 20.82
CA ALA A 62 16.70 2.63 20.50
C ALA A 62 16.37 2.59 19.01
N MET A 63 17.38 2.75 18.15
CA MET A 63 17.24 2.66 16.69
C MET A 63 16.80 1.27 16.24
N ALA A 64 17.37 0.21 16.81
CA ALA A 64 16.99 -1.16 16.50
C ALA A 64 15.53 -1.44 16.88
N VAL A 65 15.12 -1.08 18.10
CA VAL A 65 13.73 -1.25 18.56
C VAL A 65 12.76 -0.45 17.68
N SER A 66 13.12 0.79 17.31
CA SER A 66 12.28 1.63 16.44
C SER A 66 12.15 1.05 15.03
N PHE A 67 13.22 0.48 14.47
CA PHE A 67 13.19 -0.18 13.18
C PHE A 67 12.27 -1.42 13.19
N LEU A 68 12.41 -2.28 14.21
CA LEU A 68 11.54 -3.45 14.39
C LEU A 68 10.08 -3.03 14.58
N ALA A 69 9.84 -2.02 15.42
CA ALA A 69 8.52 -1.46 15.62
C ALA A 69 7.95 -0.92 14.31
N SER A 70 8.72 -0.22 13.48
CA SER A 70 8.26 0.31 12.20
C SER A 70 7.85 -0.81 11.23
N ILE A 71 8.64 -1.89 11.10
CA ILE A 71 8.30 -3.03 10.24
C ILE A 71 7.07 -3.79 10.75
N MET A 72 6.81 -3.79 12.07
CA MET A 72 5.62 -4.42 12.65
C MET A 72 4.38 -3.52 12.57
N VAL A 73 4.54 -2.22 12.82
CA VAL A 73 3.46 -1.23 12.85
C VAL A 73 2.96 -0.94 11.45
N MET A 74 3.83 -0.87 10.43
CA MET A 74 3.41 -0.60 9.06
C MET A 74 2.40 -1.61 8.49
N PRO A 75 2.60 -2.95 8.57
CA PRO A 75 1.60 -3.93 8.15
C PRO A 75 0.35 -3.91 9.05
N ALA A 76 0.52 -3.69 10.37
CA ALA A 76 -0.60 -3.60 11.29
C ALA A 76 -1.51 -2.40 10.96
N MET A 77 -0.91 -1.23 10.68
CA MET A 77 -1.60 -0.03 10.25
C MET A 77 -2.24 -0.20 8.87
N ALA A 78 -1.54 -0.84 7.92
CA ALA A 78 -2.09 -1.15 6.61
C ALA A 78 -3.35 -2.01 6.69
N LYS A 79 -3.37 -3.00 7.59
CA LYS A 79 -4.53 -3.85 7.85
C LYS A 79 -5.65 -3.12 8.59
N LEU A 80 -5.31 -2.29 9.59
CA LEU A 80 -6.28 -1.61 10.45
C LEU A 80 -6.99 -0.45 9.73
N PHE A 81 -6.26 0.35 8.96
CA PHE A 81 -6.83 1.55 8.36
C PHE A 81 -7.56 1.32 7.04
N ARG A 82 -7.38 0.16 6.37
CA ARG A 82 -7.92 -0.13 5.02
C ARG A 82 -8.08 1.15 4.18
N PRO A 83 -7.01 1.93 3.98
CA PRO A 83 -7.15 3.33 3.63
C PRO A 83 -7.91 3.48 2.30
N ARG A 84 -9.07 4.17 2.38
CA ARG A 84 -9.94 4.55 1.25
C ARG A 84 -9.22 5.42 0.19
N PHE A 85 -7.99 5.85 0.49
CA PHE A 85 -7.09 6.57 -0.42
C PHE A 85 -6.55 5.71 -1.58
N LEU A 86 -6.69 4.37 -1.53
CA LEU A 86 -6.37 3.49 -2.64
C LEU A 86 -7.35 3.59 -3.83
N GLY A 87 -8.39 4.44 -3.73
CA GLY A 87 -9.31 4.67 -4.84
C GLY A 87 -10.02 3.39 -5.26
N PHE A 88 -10.73 2.76 -4.33
CA PHE A 88 -11.74 1.79 -4.74
C PHE A 88 -12.71 2.52 -5.68
N PRO A 89 -12.89 2.09 -6.94
CA PRO A 89 -14.08 2.47 -7.67
C PRO A 89 -15.24 2.03 -6.80
N SER A 90 -16.17 2.95 -6.51
CA SER A 90 -17.52 2.55 -6.18
C SER A 90 -17.94 1.52 -7.23
N LEU A 91 -18.55 0.44 -6.76
CA LEU A 91 -19.17 -0.57 -7.59
C LEU A 91 -19.94 0.17 -8.69
N PRO A 92 -19.85 -0.24 -9.97
CA PRO A 92 -20.74 0.29 -10.98
C PRO A 92 -22.16 0.22 -10.42
N GLU A 93 -22.86 1.34 -10.44
CA GLU A 93 -24.27 1.42 -10.10
C GLU A 93 -25.06 0.79 -11.25
N GLU A 94 -24.94 -0.52 -11.38
CA GLU A 94 -25.70 -1.43 -12.23
C GLU A 94 -25.24 -2.83 -11.78
N ILE A 95 -26.06 -3.67 -11.15
CA ILE A 95 -27.35 -4.16 -11.62
C ILE A 95 -28.16 -4.56 -10.37
N THR A 96 -29.25 -3.84 -10.06
CA THR A 96 -30.38 -4.45 -9.33
C THR A 96 -31.01 -5.43 -10.30
N GLN A 97 -30.51 -6.66 -10.25
CA GLN A 97 -30.99 -7.78 -11.04
C GLN A 97 -32.23 -8.32 -10.33
N GLU A 98 -33.35 -7.64 -10.53
CA GLU A 98 -34.66 -8.28 -10.41
C GLU A 98 -35.10 -8.65 -11.83
N THR A 99 -34.83 -9.90 -12.21
CA THR A 99 -35.53 -10.59 -13.28
C THR A 99 -35.78 -11.98 -12.73
N PRO A 100 -37.02 -12.28 -12.34
CA PRO A 100 -38.08 -12.60 -13.31
C PRO A 100 -39.37 -11.83 -12.97
N LEU A 101 -40.17 -11.40 -13.94
CA LEU A 101 -41.28 -12.16 -14.50
C LEU A 101 -41.62 -11.48 -15.82
N GLU A 102 -41.49 -12.20 -16.92
CA GLU A 102 -42.24 -11.88 -18.12
C GLU A 102 -43.72 -12.15 -17.81
N PRO A 103 -44.59 -11.14 -17.93
CA PRO A 103 -45.81 -11.41 -18.66
C PRO A 103 -46.03 -10.37 -19.76
N ALA A 104 -46.13 -10.91 -20.98
CA ALA A 104 -47.22 -10.66 -21.90
C ALA A 104 -47.64 -9.20 -22.14
N TYR A 105 -47.32 -8.76 -23.36
CA TYR A 105 -48.25 -8.09 -24.27
C TYR A 105 -48.62 -6.64 -23.95
N SER A 106 -47.97 -5.72 -24.66
CA SER A 106 -48.64 -4.55 -25.21
C SER A 106 -48.09 -4.30 -26.62
N ILE A 107 -48.73 -4.97 -27.58
CA ILE A 107 -48.70 -4.56 -28.99
C ILE A 107 -49.29 -3.17 -29.08
N SER A 108 -48.43 -2.19 -29.40
CA SER A 108 -48.70 -0.90 -30.02
C SER A 108 -47.40 -0.10 -29.85
N THR A 109 -46.52 0.09 -30.83
CA THR A 109 -46.82 0.72 -32.12
C THR A 109 -45.69 0.39 -33.08
N VAL A 110 -45.97 -0.45 -34.07
CA VAL A 110 -45.33 -0.32 -35.39
C VAL A 110 -45.86 0.99 -35.95
N GLU A 111 -45.02 2.02 -35.98
CA GLU A 111 -45.16 3.16 -36.90
C GLU A 111 -43.77 3.81 -37.06
N GLU A 112 -42.81 3.10 -37.65
CA GLU A 112 -42.53 3.27 -39.08
C GLU A 112 -43.59 4.10 -39.83
N ARG A 113 -43.36 5.42 -39.95
CA ARG A 113 -43.27 6.17 -41.23
C ARG A 113 -43.42 7.68 -41.02
N ARG A 114 -42.31 8.42 -40.95
CA ARG A 114 -42.18 9.71 -41.66
C ARG A 114 -40.75 10.21 -41.71
#